data_AF-A0AAD4BUG6-F1
#
_entry.id   AF-A0AAD4BUG6-F1
#
_cell.length_a   1.000
_cell.length_b   1.000
_cell.length_c   1.000
_cell.angle_alpha   90.00
_cell.angle_beta   90.00
_cell.angle_gamma   90.00
#
_symmetry.space_group_name_H-M   'P 1'
#
loop_
_entity.id
_entity.type
_entity.pdbx_description
1 polymer ?
#
loop_
_entity_poly.entity_id
_entity_poly.type
_entity_poly.pdbx_seq_one_letter_code
_entity_poly.pdbx_strand_id
1 'polypeptide(L)'
;MSLQLQWGTTSAAIIAAWFTPTIGLGCRSLAYLIYGFLSTTVWILLLLSSVLGYYAHHLEDLPIPDLESDEQHASPASISEGSDGILLPRIPTPPNTDKPKYSHTGWPGIHAQTIARVSDWLRWIGKSLAIVNAVGIVTNSVFQYSGLYNNCFCDSSIFNWGMSSAFNVISPMQNDIDLAKSAWFGALALGWICCTFFVGSIYMIRDSVPPENDSLE
;
A
#
# COMPACT_ATOMS: atom_id res chain seq x y z
N MET A 1 -4.64 -6.24 5.24
CA MET A 1 -5.42 -5.68 6.37
C MET A 1 -6.10 -4.35 6.06
N SER A 2 -5.42 -3.33 5.54
CA SER A 2 -6.06 -2.02 5.24
C SER A 2 -7.22 -2.12 4.23
N LEU A 3 -7.06 -2.90 3.14
CA LEU A 3 -8.13 -3.11 2.15
C LEU A 3 -9.39 -3.80 2.71
N GLN A 4 -9.22 -4.78 3.60
CA GLN A 4 -10.33 -5.55 4.15
C GLN A 4 -11.24 -4.65 5.00
N LEU A 5 -10.62 -3.81 5.85
CA LEU A 5 -11.33 -2.78 6.61
C LEU A 5 -11.99 -1.74 5.69
N GLN A 6 -11.25 -1.23 4.70
CA GLN A 6 -11.75 -0.19 3.79
C GLN A 6 -12.96 -0.65 2.99
N TRP A 7 -12.91 -1.83 2.37
CA TRP A 7 -14.03 -2.35 1.59
C TRP A 7 -15.15 -2.90 2.48
N GLY A 8 -14.85 -3.38 3.68
CA GLY A 8 -15.87 -3.76 4.66
C GLY A 8 -16.79 -2.57 4.99
N THR A 9 -16.22 -1.41 5.32
CA THR A 9 -17.02 -0.23 5.66
C THR A 9 -17.64 0.44 4.43
N THR A 10 -16.93 0.46 3.30
CA THR A 10 -17.43 1.09 2.06
C THR A 10 -18.57 0.28 1.45
N SER A 11 -18.47 -1.05 1.40
CA SER A 11 -19.55 -1.93 0.91
C SER A 11 -20.77 -1.87 1.81
N ALA A 12 -20.60 -1.83 3.14
CA ALA A 12 -21.69 -1.63 4.09
C ALA A 12 -22.44 -0.30 3.84
N ALA A 13 -21.71 0.79 3.60
CA ALA A 13 -22.31 2.08 3.27
C ALA A 13 -23.04 2.07 1.91
N ILE A 14 -22.47 1.42 0.90
CA ILE A 14 -23.11 1.28 -0.43
C ILE A 14 -24.37 0.44 -0.35
N ILE A 15 -24.33 -0.70 0.34
CA ILE A 15 -25.48 -1.59 0.52
C ILE A 15 -26.60 -0.86 1.26
N ALA A 16 -26.27 -0.13 2.33
CA ALA A 16 -27.24 0.69 3.05
C ALA A 16 -27.87 1.78 2.16
N ALA A 17 -27.08 2.41 1.28
CA ALA A 17 -27.55 3.41 0.33
C ALA A 17 -28.33 2.82 -0.86
N TRP A 18 -28.09 1.56 -1.22
CA TRP A 18 -28.80 0.87 -2.30
C TRP A 18 -30.19 0.41 -1.88
N PHE A 19 -30.35 0.00 -0.62
CA PHE A 19 -31.64 -0.41 -0.06
C PHE A 19 -32.47 0.75 0.50
N THR A 20 -31.95 1.98 0.52
CA THR A 20 -32.78 3.17 0.75
C THR A 20 -33.68 3.43 -0.46
N PRO A 21 -34.95 3.87 -0.25
CA PRO A 21 -36.00 3.92 -1.27
C PRO A 21 -35.73 4.89 -2.45
N THR A 22 -34.62 5.64 -2.42
CA THR A 22 -34.18 6.49 -3.52
C THR A 22 -33.38 5.67 -4.53
N ILE A 23 -34.04 5.15 -5.58
CA ILE A 23 -33.36 4.40 -6.64
C ILE A 23 -32.52 5.37 -7.51
N GLY A 24 -31.20 5.40 -7.30
CA GLY A 24 -30.24 6.12 -8.17
C GLY A 24 -29.06 6.78 -7.43
N LEU A 25 -28.12 7.34 -8.21
CA LEU A 25 -26.96 8.06 -7.66
C LEU A 25 -27.33 9.53 -7.34
N GLY A 26 -27.49 9.83 -6.05
CA GLY A 26 -27.53 11.20 -5.52
C GLY A 26 -26.15 11.72 -5.10
N CYS A 27 -26.05 13.00 -4.68
CA CYS A 27 -24.78 13.62 -4.28
C CYS A 27 -24.06 12.87 -3.14
N ARG A 28 -24.82 12.35 -2.17
CA ARG A 28 -24.27 11.64 -1.00
C ARG A 28 -23.68 10.28 -1.37
N SER A 29 -24.44 9.47 -2.09
CA SER A 29 -24.00 8.13 -2.54
C SER A 29 -22.83 8.23 -3.52
N LEU A 30 -22.87 9.20 -4.46
CA LEU A 30 -21.78 9.45 -5.38
C LEU A 30 -20.49 9.86 -4.66
N ALA A 31 -20.57 10.73 -3.64
CA ALA A 31 -19.41 11.14 -2.86
C ALA A 31 -18.73 9.95 -2.16
N TYR A 32 -19.51 9.01 -1.61
CA TYR A 32 -18.97 7.79 -1.01
C TYR A 32 -18.32 6.86 -2.05
N LEU A 33 -18.90 6.74 -3.24
CA LEU A 33 -18.33 5.94 -4.32
C LEU A 33 -17.01 6.52 -4.84
N ILE A 34 -16.95 7.84 -5.05
CA ILE A 34 -15.73 8.54 -5.47
C ILE A 34 -14.64 8.36 -4.41
N TYR A 35 -14.97 8.54 -3.13
CA TYR A 35 -14.04 8.29 -2.02
C TYR A 35 -13.51 6.85 -2.04
N GLY A 36 -14.41 5.87 -2.15
CA GLY A 36 -14.03 4.45 -2.21
C GLY A 36 -13.06 4.16 -3.35
N PHE A 37 -13.39 4.65 -4.55
CA PHE A 37 -12.58 4.46 -5.76
C PHE A 37 -11.23 5.17 -5.70
N LEU A 38 -11.18 6.41 -5.21
CA LEU A 38 -9.92 7.14 -5.05
C LEU A 38 -9.03 6.45 -4.03
N SER A 39 -9.59 6.03 -2.91
CA SER A 39 -8.84 5.34 -1.86
C SER A 39 -8.30 3.99 -2.35
N THR A 40 -9.04 3.25 -3.19
CA THR A 40 -8.54 2.00 -3.78
C THR A 40 -7.45 2.25 -4.80
N THR A 41 -7.59 3.30 -5.58
CA THR A 41 -6.57 3.73 -6.55
C THR A 41 -5.27 4.09 -5.81
N VAL A 42 -5.35 4.91 -4.76
CA VAL A 42 -4.21 5.24 -3.88
C VAL A 42 -3.52 3.98 -3.38
N TRP A 43 -4.30 3.04 -2.84
CA TRP A 43 -3.75 1.81 -2.30
C TRP A 43 -3.03 0.99 -3.37
N ILE A 44 -3.61 0.84 -4.57
CA ILE A 44 -2.97 0.13 -5.70
C ILE A 44 -1.68 0.83 -6.10
N LEU A 45 -1.69 2.16 -6.24
CA LEU A 45 -0.51 2.94 -6.62
C LEU A 45 0.63 2.78 -5.59
N LEU A 46 0.30 2.84 -4.29
CA LEU A 46 1.30 2.67 -3.23
C LEU A 46 1.83 1.23 -3.14
N LEU A 47 0.97 0.23 -3.34
CA LEU A 47 1.42 -1.17 -3.40
C LEU A 47 2.33 -1.44 -4.59
N LEU A 48 1.92 -1.00 -5.78
CA LEU A 48 2.73 -1.14 -6.98
C LEU A 48 4.09 -0.44 -6.80
N SER A 49 4.11 0.72 -6.15
CA SER A 49 5.36 1.44 -5.83
C SER A 49 6.27 0.59 -4.93
N SER A 50 5.71 -0.03 -3.89
CA SER A 50 6.47 -0.89 -2.98
C SER A 50 7.05 -2.12 -3.68
N VAL A 51 6.26 -2.75 -4.56
CA VAL A 51 6.67 -3.94 -5.31
C VAL A 51 7.76 -3.58 -6.32
N LEU A 52 7.60 -2.49 -7.07
CA LEU A 52 8.64 -2.01 -8.00
C LEU A 52 9.93 -1.63 -7.28
N GLY A 53 9.84 -0.97 -6.12
CA GLY A 53 11.01 -0.63 -5.31
C GLY A 53 11.76 -1.87 -4.82
N TYR A 54 11.04 -2.91 -4.42
CA TYR A 54 11.64 -4.19 -4.05
C TYR A 54 12.39 -4.84 -5.22
N TYR A 55 11.78 -4.88 -6.41
CA TYR A 55 12.45 -5.41 -7.60
C TYR A 55 13.67 -4.58 -8.02
N ALA A 56 13.59 -3.25 -7.93
CA ALA A 56 14.71 -2.37 -8.25
C ALA A 56 15.93 -2.66 -7.38
N HIS A 57 15.72 -2.88 -6.07
CA HIS A 57 16.79 -3.27 -5.16
C HIS A 57 17.36 -4.65 -5.50
N HIS A 58 16.49 -5.64 -5.72
CA HIS A 58 16.94 -7.01 -5.97
C HIS A 58 17.70 -7.17 -7.30
N LEU A 59 17.42 -6.32 -8.29
CA LEU A 59 18.18 -6.23 -9.54
C LEU A 59 19.59 -5.66 -9.33
N GLU A 60 19.80 -4.84 -8.30
CA GLU A 60 21.11 -4.27 -7.95
C GLU A 60 22.01 -5.31 -7.26
N ASP A 61 21.42 -6.31 -6.60
CA ASP A 61 22.14 -7.36 -5.84
C ASP A 61 22.65 -8.53 -6.71
N LEU A 62 22.33 -8.59 -8.01
CA LEU A 62 22.70 -9.73 -8.85
C LEU A 62 24.23 -9.76 -9.09
N PRO A 63 24.92 -10.85 -8.72
CA PRO A 63 26.33 -11.03 -9.05
C PRO A 63 26.53 -11.00 -10.56
N ILE A 64 27.44 -10.13 -11.00
CA ILE A 64 27.88 -10.12 -12.39
C ILE A 64 28.66 -11.41 -12.62
N PRO A 65 28.34 -12.23 -13.65
CA PRO A 65 29.25 -13.28 -14.07
C PRO A 65 30.51 -12.58 -14.58
N ASP A 66 31.60 -12.75 -13.85
CA ASP A 66 32.92 -12.29 -14.26
C ASP A 66 33.17 -12.82 -15.68
N LEU A 67 33.10 -11.94 -16.68
CA LEU A 67 33.70 -12.23 -17.97
C LEU A 67 35.19 -12.18 -17.72
N GLU A 68 35.72 -13.34 -17.30
CA GLU A 68 37.13 -13.66 -17.25
C GLU A 68 37.71 -13.36 -18.63
N SER A 69 38.35 -12.20 -18.74
CA SER A 69 39.21 -11.86 -19.86
C SER A 69 40.51 -12.60 -19.59
N ASP A 70 40.64 -13.79 -20.19
CA ASP A 70 41.89 -14.51 -20.32
C ASP A 70 42.89 -13.64 -21.12
N GLU A 71 43.48 -12.64 -20.46
CA GLU A 71 44.63 -11.91 -20.97
C GLU A 71 45.89 -12.51 -20.33
N GLN A 72 46.34 -13.59 -20.97
CA GLN A 72 47.59 -14.28 -20.77
C GLN A 72 48.77 -13.30 -20.93
N HIS A 73 49.24 -12.70 -19.82
CA HIS A 73 50.56 -12.09 -19.72
C HIS A 73 51.45 -12.91 -18.79
N ALA A 74 52.22 -13.80 -19.41
CA ALA A 74 53.32 -14.50 -18.78
C ALA A 74 54.51 -13.57 -18.54
N SER A 75 55.00 -13.47 -17.30
CA SER A 75 56.40 -13.13 -16.98
C SER A 75 56.75 -13.39 -15.51
N PRO A 76 58.04 -13.60 -15.18
CA PRO A 76 58.45 -14.81 -14.50
C PRO A 76 58.74 -14.61 -13.01
N ALA A 77 58.76 -15.74 -12.31
CA ALA A 77 59.25 -15.87 -10.94
C ALA A 77 60.67 -15.30 -10.79
N SER A 78 60.85 -14.42 -9.81
CA SER A 78 62.18 -14.10 -9.27
C SER A 78 62.34 -14.80 -7.92
N ILE A 79 63.38 -15.62 -7.85
CA ILE A 79 63.88 -16.31 -6.66
C ILE A 79 64.72 -15.29 -5.88
N SER A 80 64.53 -15.22 -4.56
CA SER A 80 65.47 -14.53 -3.66
C SER A 80 65.89 -15.50 -2.55
N GLU A 81 67.17 -15.84 -2.54
CA GLU A 81 67.85 -16.58 -1.48
C GLU A 81 67.93 -15.73 -0.21
N GLY A 82 67.44 -16.27 0.92
CA GLY A 82 67.68 -15.72 2.26
C GLY A 82 68.78 -16.50 2.97
N SER A 83 69.89 -15.82 3.29
CA SER A 83 70.77 -16.24 4.39
C SER A 83 70.02 -16.12 5.71
N ASP A 84 70.39 -16.99 6.66
CA ASP A 84 69.95 -17.04 8.06
C ASP A 84 68.80 -18.04 8.32
N GLY A 85 69.20 -19.31 8.44
CA GLY A 85 68.34 -20.43 8.79
C GLY A 85 67.86 -20.42 10.25
N ILE A 86 66.77 -19.70 10.52
CA ILE A 86 65.92 -19.90 11.70
C ILE A 86 64.47 -20.05 11.23
N LEU A 87 63.96 -21.28 11.31
CA LEU A 87 62.54 -21.61 11.12
C LEU A 87 61.77 -21.32 12.41
N LEU A 88 61.07 -20.20 12.46
CA LEU A 88 59.95 -20.01 13.41
C LEU A 88 58.63 -20.24 12.68
N PRO A 89 57.67 -21.00 13.26
CA PRO A 89 56.33 -21.10 12.70
C PRO A 89 55.66 -19.71 12.74
N ARG A 90 55.35 -19.14 11.58
CA ARG A 90 54.49 -17.95 11.47
C ARG A 90 53.07 -18.37 11.88
N ILE A 91 52.61 -17.91 13.04
CA ILE A 91 51.20 -18.01 13.45
C ILE A 91 50.36 -17.31 12.38
N PRO A 92 49.33 -17.95 11.79
CA PRO A 92 48.40 -17.26 10.90
C PRO A 92 47.68 -16.17 11.70
N THR A 93 47.90 -14.91 11.35
CA THR A 93 47.01 -13.84 11.76
C THR A 93 45.62 -14.13 11.20
N PRO A 94 44.53 -13.90 11.96
CA PRO A 94 43.18 -14.06 11.43
C PRO A 94 43.05 -13.23 10.14
N PRO A 95 42.42 -13.76 9.09
CA PRO A 95 42.21 -13.00 7.87
C PRO A 95 41.48 -11.72 8.26
N ASN A 96 42.10 -10.58 7.92
CA ASN A 96 41.50 -9.28 8.02
C ASN A 96 40.15 -9.38 7.29
N THR A 97 39.04 -9.24 8.00
CA THR A 97 37.72 -9.09 7.38
C THR A 97 37.67 -7.69 6.78
N ASP A 98 38.45 -7.49 5.73
CA ASP A 98 38.29 -6.40 4.79
C ASP A 98 36.90 -6.62 4.19
N LYS A 99 35.91 -5.90 4.76
CA LYS A 99 34.57 -5.87 4.20
C LYS A 99 34.74 -5.46 2.74
N PRO A 100 34.24 -6.24 1.76
CA PRO A 100 34.36 -5.85 0.38
C PRO A 100 33.80 -4.43 0.24
N LYS A 101 34.68 -3.52 -0.20
CA LYS A 101 34.32 -2.13 -0.47
C LYS A 101 33.53 -2.17 -1.77
N TYR A 102 32.24 -2.47 -1.68
CA TYR A 102 31.34 -2.44 -2.82
C TYR A 102 31.38 -1.01 -3.39
N SER A 103 32.04 -0.84 -4.53
CA SER A 103 31.89 0.38 -5.31
C SER A 103 30.47 0.36 -5.87
N HIS A 104 29.60 1.26 -5.39
CA HIS A 104 28.26 1.51 -5.94
C HIS A 104 28.27 2.04 -7.40
N THR A 105 29.35 1.82 -8.14
CA THR A 105 29.58 2.43 -9.43
C THR A 105 29.85 1.35 -10.45
N GLY A 106 28.76 0.87 -11.04
CA GLY A 106 28.77 0.45 -12.43
C GLY A 106 28.32 -0.97 -12.63
N TRP A 107 27.03 -1.15 -12.94
CA TRP A 107 26.61 -1.84 -14.16
C TRP A 107 25.46 -1.06 -14.83
N PRO A 108 25.35 -1.07 -16.18
CA PRO A 108 24.41 -0.25 -16.93
C PRO A 108 23.05 -0.92 -17.00
N GLY A 109 21.98 -0.14 -16.88
CA GLY A 109 20.64 -0.66 -17.16
C GLY A 109 19.62 0.45 -17.07
N ILE A 110 19.32 1.08 -18.20
CA ILE A 110 18.23 2.06 -18.35
C ILE A 110 16.96 1.56 -17.63
N HIS A 111 16.72 0.25 -17.62
CA HIS A 111 15.63 -0.41 -16.91
C HIS A 111 15.64 -0.24 -15.38
N ALA A 112 16.75 -0.47 -14.67
CA ALA A 112 16.79 -0.35 -13.21
C ALA A 112 16.54 1.10 -12.75
N GLN A 113 17.19 2.07 -13.40
CA GLN A 113 16.96 3.50 -13.16
C GLN A 113 15.53 3.93 -13.51
N THR A 114 14.95 3.35 -14.56
CA THR A 114 13.56 3.64 -14.95
C THR A 114 12.57 3.08 -13.93
N ILE A 115 12.77 1.85 -13.44
CA ILE A 115 11.90 1.23 -12.41
C ILE A 115 11.95 2.05 -11.11
N ALA A 116 13.14 2.47 -10.68
CA ALA A 116 13.29 3.32 -9.50
C ALA A 116 12.53 4.64 -9.67
N ARG A 117 12.74 5.36 -10.79
CA ARG A 117 12.01 6.61 -11.08
C ARG A 117 10.50 6.40 -11.13
N VAL A 118 10.02 5.35 -11.81
CA VAL A 118 8.60 5.03 -11.86
C VAL A 118 8.03 4.77 -10.47
N SER A 119 8.76 4.04 -9.62
CA SER A 119 8.35 3.77 -8.23
C SER A 119 8.20 5.05 -7.40
N ASP A 120 9.11 6.01 -7.58
CA ASP A 120 9.08 7.32 -6.91
C ASP A 120 7.90 8.17 -7.39
N TRP A 121 7.67 8.23 -8.71
CA TRP A 121 6.53 8.92 -9.30
C TRP A 121 5.21 8.35 -8.79
N LEU A 122 5.09 7.02 -8.77
CA LEU A 122 3.88 6.34 -8.32
C LEU A 122 3.61 6.62 -6.82
N ARG A 123 4.67 6.71 -6.02
CA ARG A 123 4.60 7.09 -4.60
C ARG A 123 4.15 8.53 -4.43
N TRP A 124 4.65 9.44 -5.25
CA TRP A 124 4.28 10.86 -5.18
C TRP A 124 2.82 11.08 -5.59
N ILE A 125 2.39 10.46 -6.69
CA ILE A 125 0.98 10.48 -7.14
C ILE A 125 0.08 9.84 -6.08
N GLY A 126 0.48 8.69 -5.53
CA GLY A 126 -0.28 8.02 -4.46
C GLY A 126 -0.47 8.91 -3.23
N LYS A 127 0.57 9.61 -2.78
CA LYS A 127 0.47 10.58 -1.68
C LYS A 127 -0.44 11.77 -2.01
N SER A 128 -0.31 12.33 -3.21
CA SER A 128 -1.14 13.45 -3.66
C SER A 128 -2.62 13.07 -3.72
N LEU A 129 -2.95 11.92 -4.31
CA LEU A 129 -4.32 11.40 -4.30
C LEU A 129 -4.81 11.10 -2.89
N ALA A 130 -3.96 10.61 -1.97
CA ALA A 130 -4.34 10.37 -0.59
C ALA A 130 -4.74 11.66 0.12
N ILE A 131 -3.99 12.75 -0.09
CA ILE A 131 -4.32 14.08 0.44
C ILE A 131 -5.67 14.56 -0.11
N VAL A 132 -5.86 14.46 -1.43
CA VAL A 132 -7.14 14.84 -2.07
C VAL A 132 -8.30 14.01 -1.52
N ASN A 133 -8.10 12.69 -1.34
CA ASN A 133 -9.10 11.79 -0.79
C ASN A 133 -9.46 12.14 0.67
N ALA A 134 -8.46 12.52 1.48
CA ALA A 134 -8.66 12.96 2.86
C ALA A 134 -9.43 14.29 2.92
N VAL A 135 -9.09 15.26 2.06
CA VAL A 135 -9.85 16.52 1.95
C VAL A 135 -11.29 16.24 1.51
N GLY A 136 -11.47 15.31 0.56
CA GLY A 136 -12.78 14.91 0.06
C GLY A 136 -13.69 14.33 1.15
N ILE A 137 -13.19 13.40 1.98
CA ILE A 137 -14.01 12.81 3.04
C ILE A 137 -14.37 13.84 4.13
N VAL A 138 -13.44 14.70 4.52
CA VAL A 138 -13.70 15.79 5.48
C VAL A 138 -14.74 16.75 4.93
N THR A 139 -14.61 17.14 3.66
CA THR A 139 -15.58 18.02 2.98
C THR A 139 -16.97 17.39 2.95
N ASN A 140 -17.05 16.10 2.61
CA ASN A 140 -18.30 15.35 2.63
C ASN A 140 -18.93 15.32 4.03
N SER A 141 -18.15 15.14 5.10
CA SER A 141 -18.64 15.20 6.48
C SER A 141 -19.17 16.57 6.85
N VAL A 142 -18.46 17.64 6.49
CA VAL A 142 -18.90 19.03 6.73
C VAL A 142 -20.20 19.31 5.98
N PHE A 143 -20.30 18.88 4.72
CA PHE A 143 -21.49 19.11 3.90
C PHE A 143 -22.71 18.34 4.39
N GLN A 144 -22.51 17.12 4.93
CA GLN A 144 -23.57 16.35 5.58
C GLN A 144 -24.08 17.03 6.84
N TYR A 145 -23.18 17.51 7.70
CA TYR A 145 -23.58 18.16 8.95
C TYR A 145 -24.23 19.54 8.72
N SER A 146 -23.69 20.31 7.77
CA SER A 146 -24.22 21.63 7.41
C SER A 146 -25.53 21.57 6.62
N GLY A 147 -26.02 20.37 6.25
CA GLY A 147 -27.25 20.20 5.48
C GLY A 147 -27.13 20.68 4.02
N LEU A 148 -25.92 20.93 3.51
CA LEU A 148 -25.69 21.39 2.14
C LEU A 148 -26.17 20.38 1.09
N TYR A 149 -26.24 19.10 1.47
CA TYR A 149 -26.83 18.06 0.63
C TYR A 149 -28.37 18.04 0.61
N ASN A 150 -29.06 18.80 1.48
CA ASN A 150 -30.54 18.85 1.55
C ASN A 150 -31.16 19.86 0.57
N ASN A 151 -30.62 19.92 -0.65
CA ASN A 151 -31.16 20.75 -1.71
C ASN A 151 -31.86 19.84 -2.73
N CYS A 152 -32.89 20.35 -3.41
CA CYS A 152 -33.62 19.60 -4.43
C CYS A 152 -32.70 18.98 -5.50
N PHE A 153 -31.59 19.64 -5.83
CA PHE A 153 -30.59 19.10 -6.76
C PHE A 153 -29.90 17.83 -6.23
N CYS A 154 -29.49 17.83 -4.96
CA CYS A 154 -28.73 16.72 -4.37
C CYS A 154 -29.59 15.59 -3.81
N ASP A 155 -30.86 15.86 -3.49
CA ASP A 155 -31.86 14.83 -3.16
C ASP A 155 -32.44 14.10 -4.37
N SER A 156 -32.13 14.60 -5.58
CA SER A 156 -32.55 14.01 -6.84
C SER A 156 -31.47 13.07 -7.41
N SER A 157 -31.87 11.98 -8.05
CA SER A 157 -30.97 11.00 -8.70
C SER A 157 -30.43 11.47 -10.06
N ILE A 158 -30.00 12.74 -10.18
CA ILE A 158 -29.65 13.41 -11.44
C ILE A 158 -28.51 12.69 -12.18
N PHE A 159 -27.51 12.16 -11.47
CA PHE A 159 -26.34 11.55 -12.10
C PHE A 159 -26.67 10.27 -12.89
N ASN A 160 -27.74 9.56 -12.54
CA ASN A 160 -28.13 8.32 -13.22
C ASN A 160 -29.30 8.51 -14.20
N TRP A 161 -30.18 9.49 -13.97
CA TRP A 161 -31.41 9.70 -14.76
C TRP A 161 -31.39 10.96 -15.65
N GLY A 162 -30.36 11.81 -15.52
CA GLY A 162 -30.22 13.05 -16.28
C GLY A 162 -31.08 14.20 -15.74
N MET A 163 -30.87 15.40 -16.29
CA MET A 163 -31.45 16.65 -15.77
C MET A 163 -32.99 16.76 -15.95
N SER A 164 -33.56 16.01 -16.90
CA SER A 164 -34.99 16.09 -17.23
C SER A 164 -35.87 15.07 -16.52
N SER A 165 -35.30 14.03 -15.89
CA SER A 165 -36.05 12.89 -15.34
C SER A 165 -35.66 12.56 -13.89
N ALA A 166 -35.09 13.51 -13.16
CA ALA A 166 -34.64 13.30 -11.79
C ALA A 166 -35.71 13.75 -10.79
N PHE A 167 -36.63 12.86 -10.44
CA PHE A 167 -37.60 13.08 -9.36
C PHE A 167 -37.48 11.96 -8.32
N ASN A 168 -37.51 12.37 -7.05
CA ASN A 168 -37.46 11.47 -5.92
C ASN A 168 -38.87 11.36 -5.31
N VAL A 169 -39.62 10.33 -5.68
CA VAL A 169 -40.94 10.04 -5.08
C VAL A 169 -40.73 8.99 -3.99
N ILE A 170 -40.61 9.45 -2.74
CA ILE A 170 -40.49 8.57 -1.58
C ILE A 170 -41.89 8.23 -1.09
N SER A 171 -42.43 7.11 -1.54
CA SER A 171 -43.62 6.50 -0.95
C SER A 171 -43.17 5.27 -0.16
N PRO A 172 -42.91 5.40 1.16
CA PRO A 172 -42.36 4.30 1.94
C PRO A 172 -43.40 3.19 2.08
N MET A 173 -43.15 2.04 1.44
CA MET A 173 -43.91 0.82 1.69
C MET A 173 -43.33 0.12 2.92
N GLN A 174 -44.19 -0.52 3.74
CA GLN A 174 -43.75 -1.19 4.98
C GLN A 174 -42.63 -2.23 4.73
N ASN A 175 -42.68 -2.90 3.58
CA ASN A 175 -41.68 -3.89 3.16
C ASN A 175 -40.28 -3.27 2.92
N ASP A 176 -40.21 -2.04 2.42
CA ASP A 176 -38.94 -1.34 2.15
C ASP A 176 -38.27 -0.89 3.45
N ILE A 177 -39.07 -0.58 4.47
CA ILE A 177 -38.59 -0.20 5.81
C ILE A 177 -37.91 -1.39 6.49
N ASP A 178 -38.51 -2.58 6.40
CA ASP A 178 -37.94 -3.79 7.02
C ASP A 178 -36.66 -4.25 6.30
N LEU A 179 -36.62 -4.10 4.97
CA LEU A 179 -35.42 -4.34 4.18
C LEU A 179 -34.29 -3.36 4.53
N ALA A 180 -34.58 -2.05 4.61
CA ALA A 180 -33.61 -1.03 5.00
C ALA A 180 -33.06 -1.26 6.42
N LYS A 181 -33.93 -1.60 7.38
CA LYS A 181 -33.50 -1.94 8.75
C LYS A 181 -32.57 -3.15 8.77
N SER A 182 -32.92 -4.23 8.09
CA SER A 182 -32.09 -5.45 8.04
C SER A 182 -30.73 -5.21 7.37
N ALA A 183 -30.70 -4.41 6.29
CA ALA A 183 -29.47 -3.99 5.64
C ALA A 183 -28.56 -3.17 6.60
N TRP A 184 -29.17 -2.28 7.40
CA TRP A 184 -28.43 -1.48 8.37
C TRP A 184 -27.86 -2.32 9.52
N PHE A 185 -28.62 -3.28 10.04
CA PHE A 185 -28.09 -4.26 10.99
C PHE A 185 -26.96 -5.10 10.40
N GLY A 186 -27.09 -5.53 9.14
CA GLY A 186 -26.03 -6.25 8.43
C GLY A 186 -24.75 -5.42 8.29
N ALA A 187 -24.87 -4.14 7.96
CA ALA A 187 -23.76 -3.20 7.87
C ALA A 187 -23.01 -3.04 9.21
N LEU A 188 -23.76 -2.87 10.32
CA LEU A 188 -23.17 -2.76 11.66
C LEU A 188 -22.46 -4.06 12.09
N ALA A 189 -23.10 -5.20 11.88
CA ALA A 189 -22.53 -6.51 12.21
C ALA A 189 -21.22 -6.75 11.44
N LEU A 190 -21.22 -6.48 10.13
CA LEU A 190 -20.04 -6.64 9.29
C LEU A 190 -18.89 -5.71 9.71
N GLY A 191 -19.21 -4.45 10.08
CA GLY A 191 -18.25 -3.50 10.62
C GLY A 191 -17.60 -4.01 11.91
N TRP A 192 -18.41 -4.49 12.86
CA TRP A 192 -17.90 -5.06 14.12
C TRP A 192 -17.01 -6.29 13.90
N ILE A 193 -17.45 -7.22 13.05
CA ILE A 193 -16.68 -8.42 12.72
C ILE A 193 -15.31 -8.05 12.14
N CYS A 194 -15.27 -7.10 11.20
CA CYS A 194 -14.02 -6.68 10.57
C CYS A 194 -13.06 -6.03 11.60
N CYS A 195 -13.58 -5.19 12.49
CA CYS A 195 -12.79 -4.60 13.58
C CYS A 195 -12.25 -5.67 14.54
N THR A 196 -13.10 -6.59 15.00
CA THR A 196 -12.67 -7.66 15.91
C THR A 196 -11.64 -8.58 15.29
N PHE A 197 -11.80 -8.91 14.01
CA PHE A 197 -10.83 -9.73 13.28
C PHE A 197 -9.48 -9.03 13.16
N PHE A 198 -9.47 -7.75 12.79
CA PHE A 198 -8.24 -6.97 12.68
C PHE A 198 -7.49 -6.90 14.02
N VAL A 199 -8.19 -6.53 15.09
CA VAL A 199 -7.62 -6.43 16.43
C VAL A 199 -7.11 -7.79 16.91
N GLY A 200 -7.90 -8.85 16.74
CA GLY A 200 -7.50 -10.21 17.09
C GLY A 200 -6.25 -10.69 16.35
N SER A 201 -6.13 -10.35 15.06
CA SER A 201 -4.96 -10.69 14.25
C SER A 201 -3.69 -10.00 14.76
N ILE A 202 -3.79 -8.72 15.16
CA ILE A 202 -2.67 -7.99 15.76
C ILE A 202 -2.25 -8.62 17.08
N TYR A 203 -3.21 -8.97 17.95
CA TYR A 203 -2.89 -9.61 19.23
C TYR A 203 -2.19 -10.96 19.03
N MET A 204 -2.65 -11.81 18.11
CA MET A 204 -1.96 -13.08 17.82
C MET A 204 -0.54 -12.88 17.30
N ILE A 205 -0.30 -11.89 16.44
CA ILE A 205 1.04 -11.60 15.92
C ILE A 205 1.95 -11.10 17.05
N ARG A 206 1.43 -10.24 17.94
CA ARG A 206 2.19 -9.74 19.10
C ARG A 206 2.62 -10.88 20.03
N ASP A 207 1.71 -11.81 20.30
CA ASP A 207 1.99 -12.96 21.17
C ASP A 207 3.00 -13.95 20.53
N SER A 208 3.17 -13.89 19.20
CA SER A 208 4.15 -14.69 18.47
C SER A 208 5.58 -14.11 18.54
N VAL A 209 5.73 -12.85 18.93
CA VAL A 209 7.05 -12.21 19.09
C VAL A 209 7.55 -12.48 20.53
N PRO A 210 8.66 -13.21 20.71
CA PRO A 210 9.21 -13.44 22.04
C PRO A 210 9.56 -12.10 22.69
N PRO A 211 9.30 -11.93 24.00
CA PRO A 211 9.65 -10.70 24.70
C PRO A 211 11.16 -10.48 24.63
N GLU A 212 11.58 -9.32 24.14
CA GLU A 212 12.96 -8.87 24.28
C GLU A 212 13.28 -8.82 25.77
N ASN A 213 14.29 -9.57 26.16
CA ASN A 213 14.72 -9.68 27.53
C ASN A 213 15.32 -8.34 27.99
N ASP A 214 14.52 -7.53 28.68
CA ASP A 214 14.95 -6.50 29.62
C ASP A 214 15.67 -7.15 30.83
N SER A 215 16.74 -7.92 30.55
CA SER A 215 17.56 -8.61 31.54
C SER A 215 18.92 -7.92 31.66
N LEU A 216 18.89 -6.66 32.13
CA LEU A 216 20.02 -5.99 32.76
C LEU A 216 19.53 -5.24 34.02
N GLU A 217 19.00 -5.98 34.98
CA GLU A 217 19.01 -5.66 36.41
C GLU A 217 19.42 -6.89 37.22
#